data_AF-A0A0J9XK31-F1
#
_entry.id   AF-A0A0J9XK31-F1
#
_cell.length_a   1.000
_cell.length_b   1.000
_cell.length_c   1.000
_cell.angle_alpha   90.00
_cell.angle_beta   90.00
_cell.angle_gamma   90.00
#
_symmetry.space_group_name_H-M   'P 1'
#
loop_
_entity.id
_entity.type
_entity.pdbx_description
1 polymer ?
#
loop_
_entity_poly.entity_id
_entity_poly.type
_entity_poly.pdbx_seq_one_letter_code
_entity_poly.pdbx_strand_id
1 'polypeptide(L)'
;MYRRLFRLAPGPLASRLYSTGKPSVPSYYALFPKTFPNGAPPAGPYKAIPARDLKLEYYNLQRDHHPDRNNSSSSNGQEEAGTSSGGSSTADSSANISVAYRTLLDPLRRAQHILATRGFDPLAEDNTSTTDQQHDEDNTDMLMAVMMTKEAIYDATTAAELVDIQRETAEQVDELVDALDAAFKADDLAKASKLVTRLSYWDGITKQLNEKLGELEPSE
;
A
#
# COMPACT_ATOMS: atom_id res chain seq x y z
N MET A 1 -28.43 -17.44 -67.62
CA MET A 1 -27.20 -17.98 -67.02
C MET A 1 -26.80 -17.09 -65.84
N TYR A 2 -27.13 -17.49 -64.62
CA TYR A 2 -26.79 -16.78 -63.39
C TYR A 2 -25.35 -17.14 -62.96
N ARG A 3 -24.41 -16.21 -63.01
CA ARG A 3 -23.09 -16.37 -62.35
C ARG A 3 -23.13 -15.62 -61.02
N ARG A 4 -23.08 -16.42 -59.95
CA ARG A 4 -23.07 -16.00 -58.54
C ARG A 4 -21.88 -15.07 -58.27
N LEU A 5 -22.17 -13.87 -57.76
CA LEU A 5 -21.21 -13.06 -57.03
C LEU A 5 -21.05 -13.66 -55.64
N PHE A 6 -19.88 -14.24 -55.34
CA PHE A 6 -19.49 -14.61 -53.99
C PHE A 6 -19.28 -13.33 -53.17
N ARG A 7 -20.23 -13.01 -52.28
CA ARG A 7 -19.98 -12.11 -51.15
C ARG A 7 -19.04 -12.83 -50.18
N LEU A 8 -17.80 -12.37 -50.08
CA LEU A 8 -16.92 -12.71 -48.96
C LEU A 8 -17.50 -12.02 -47.71
N ALA A 9 -18.07 -12.81 -46.80
CA ALA A 9 -18.43 -12.33 -45.47
C ALA A 9 -17.13 -12.14 -44.66
N PRO A 10 -16.93 -11.01 -43.96
CA PRO A 10 -15.89 -10.95 -42.94
C PRO A 10 -16.29 -11.88 -41.80
N GLY A 11 -15.47 -12.89 -41.55
CA GLY A 11 -15.64 -13.81 -40.42
C GLY A 11 -15.63 -13.06 -39.08
N PRO A 12 -16.20 -13.65 -38.02
CA PRO A 12 -16.20 -13.02 -36.71
C PRO A 12 -14.75 -12.81 -36.29
N LEU A 13 -14.37 -11.55 -36.08
CA LEU A 13 -13.13 -11.21 -35.41
C LEU A 13 -13.23 -11.84 -34.02
N ALA A 14 -12.52 -12.95 -33.83
CA ALA A 14 -12.33 -13.56 -32.54
C ALA A 14 -11.84 -12.46 -31.60
N SER A 15 -12.72 -12.05 -30.68
CA SER A 15 -12.43 -11.16 -29.57
C SER A 15 -11.33 -11.82 -28.75
N ARG A 16 -10.09 -11.50 -29.12
CA ARG A 16 -8.89 -11.85 -28.39
C ARG A 16 -9.05 -11.17 -27.05
N LEU A 17 -9.40 -11.96 -26.04
CA LEU A 17 -9.41 -11.56 -24.65
C LEU A 17 -8.09 -10.84 -24.39
N TYR A 18 -8.16 -9.52 -24.19
CA TYR A 18 -7.04 -8.77 -23.67
C TYR A 18 -6.88 -9.24 -22.23
N SER A 19 -6.08 -10.30 -22.05
CA SER A 19 -5.43 -10.56 -20.78
C SER A 19 -4.41 -9.45 -20.58
N THR A 20 -4.84 -8.34 -19.97
CA THR A 20 -3.94 -7.32 -19.44
C THR A 20 -3.31 -7.84 -18.16
N GLY A 21 -2.49 -8.88 -18.30
CA GLY A 21 -1.59 -9.34 -17.24
C GLY A 21 -0.48 -8.33 -17.00
N LYS A 22 -0.79 -7.22 -16.31
CA LYS A 22 0.23 -6.50 -15.54
C LYS A 22 0.78 -7.52 -14.52
N PRO A 23 2.10 -7.59 -14.26
CA PRO A 23 2.61 -8.43 -13.19
C PRO A 23 1.95 -7.98 -11.89
N SER A 24 1.02 -8.78 -11.38
CA SER A 24 0.37 -8.57 -10.09
C SER A 24 1.48 -8.51 -9.05
N VAL A 25 1.69 -7.32 -8.45
CA VAL A 25 2.61 -7.18 -7.32
C VAL A 25 2.27 -8.26 -6.30
N PRO A 26 3.23 -9.12 -5.88
CA PRO A 26 2.95 -10.16 -4.90
C PRO A 26 2.40 -9.55 -3.61
N SER A 27 1.34 -10.15 -3.07
CA SER A 27 0.74 -9.61 -1.85
C SER A 27 1.64 -9.84 -0.64
N TYR A 28 2.06 -8.76 0.03
CA TYR A 28 2.82 -8.82 1.28
C TYR A 28 2.07 -9.56 2.41
N TYR A 29 0.75 -9.66 2.35
CA TYR A 29 -0.01 -10.45 3.31
C TYR A 29 0.36 -11.93 3.28
N ALA A 30 0.74 -12.46 2.10
CA ALA A 30 1.15 -13.86 1.95
C ALA A 30 2.47 -14.19 2.67
N LEU A 31 3.27 -13.18 3.02
CA LEU A 31 4.51 -13.36 3.78
C LEU A 31 4.26 -13.52 5.29
N PHE A 32 3.07 -13.17 5.79
CA PHE A 32 2.71 -13.23 7.20
C PHE A 32 1.43 -14.07 7.42
N PRO A 33 1.45 -15.36 7.05
CA PRO A 33 0.26 -16.21 7.09
C PRO A 33 -0.29 -16.48 8.50
N LYS A 34 0.54 -16.37 9.55
CA LYS A 34 0.05 -16.52 10.93
C LYS A 34 -0.71 -15.29 11.39
N THR A 35 -0.24 -14.11 11.00
CA THR A 35 -0.86 -12.82 11.31
C THR A 35 -2.11 -12.59 10.45
N PHE A 36 -2.06 -12.96 9.17
CA PHE A 36 -3.14 -12.75 8.21
C PHE A 36 -3.58 -14.05 7.54
N PRO A 37 -4.28 -14.95 8.27
CA PRO A 37 -4.72 -16.23 7.72
C PRO A 37 -5.69 -16.07 6.54
N ASN A 38 -6.46 -14.98 6.53
CA ASN A 38 -7.41 -14.65 5.46
C ASN A 38 -6.81 -13.71 4.39
N GLY A 39 -5.53 -13.34 4.52
CA GLY A 39 -4.86 -12.44 3.59
C GLY A 39 -5.34 -10.98 3.65
N ALA A 40 -5.32 -10.32 2.50
CA ALA A 40 -5.73 -8.92 2.35
C ALA A 40 -7.26 -8.78 2.32
N PRO A 41 -7.79 -7.55 2.49
CA PRO A 41 -9.20 -7.26 2.21
C PRO A 41 -9.65 -7.66 0.80
N PRO A 42 -10.93 -8.00 0.59
CA PRO A 42 -12.04 -7.95 1.57
C PRO A 42 -12.08 -9.14 2.54
N ALA A 43 -11.32 -10.20 2.31
CA ALA A 43 -11.35 -11.41 3.15
C ALA A 43 -10.67 -11.21 4.52
N GLY A 44 -9.63 -10.38 4.56
CA GLY A 44 -8.95 -9.95 5.79
C GLY A 44 -9.27 -8.49 6.18
N PRO A 45 -8.89 -8.07 7.40
CA PRO A 45 -9.08 -6.70 7.87
C PRO A 45 -8.14 -5.71 7.15
N TYR A 46 -8.58 -4.47 6.95
CA TYR A 46 -7.69 -3.37 6.55
C TYR A 46 -7.18 -2.61 7.78
N LYS A 47 -8.07 -2.10 8.65
CA LYS A 47 -7.69 -1.26 9.81
C LYS A 47 -7.09 -2.07 10.96
N ALA A 48 -7.72 -3.20 11.31
CA ALA A 48 -7.32 -4.00 12.47
C ALA A 48 -6.08 -4.85 12.19
N ILE A 49 -4.89 -4.31 12.50
CA ILE A 49 -3.62 -5.05 12.42
C ILE A 49 -3.20 -5.51 13.81
N PRO A 50 -3.02 -6.83 14.02
CA PRO A 50 -2.44 -7.34 15.26
C PRO A 50 -0.92 -7.07 15.26
N ALA A 51 -0.53 -5.81 15.56
CA ALA A 51 0.84 -5.32 15.42
C ALA A 51 1.85 -6.13 16.23
N ARG A 52 1.45 -6.64 17.40
CA ARG A 52 2.28 -7.54 18.21
C ARG A 52 2.58 -8.85 17.48
N ASP A 53 1.56 -9.47 16.91
CA ASP A 53 1.70 -10.76 16.22
C ASP A 53 2.49 -10.59 14.92
N LEU A 54 2.22 -9.50 14.18
CA LEU A 54 2.98 -9.12 13.00
C LEU A 54 4.47 -8.94 13.30
N LYS A 55 4.79 -8.26 14.41
CA LYS A 55 6.18 -8.05 14.87
C LYS A 55 6.84 -9.37 15.28
N LEU A 56 6.11 -10.26 15.96
CA LEU A 56 6.62 -11.59 16.33
C LEU A 56 6.89 -12.46 15.10
N GLU A 57 5.97 -12.50 14.14
CA GLU A 57 6.14 -13.24 12.89
C GLU A 57 7.31 -12.67 12.07
N TYR A 58 7.42 -11.35 11.97
CA TYR A 58 8.55 -10.66 11.34
C TYR A 58 9.91 -11.10 11.90
N TYR A 59 10.09 -11.10 13.24
CA TYR A 59 11.37 -11.53 13.83
C TYR A 59 11.67 -13.01 13.60
N ASN A 60 10.65 -13.87 13.64
CA ASN A 60 10.85 -15.29 13.34
C ASN A 60 11.32 -15.48 11.89
N LEU A 61 10.67 -14.81 10.94
CA LEU A 61 11.05 -14.85 9.51
C LEU A 61 12.48 -14.31 9.30
N GLN A 62 12.84 -13.18 9.90
CA GLN A 62 14.20 -12.63 9.82
C GLN A 62 15.26 -13.59 10.36
N ARG A 63 14.95 -14.29 11.46
CA ARG A 63 15.86 -15.27 12.06
C ARG A 63 16.08 -16.49 11.17
N ASP A 64 15.06 -16.92 10.44
CA ASP A 64 15.11 -18.10 9.59
C ASP A 64 15.85 -17.82 8.26
N HIS A 65 15.86 -16.56 7.80
CA HIS A 65 16.52 -16.11 6.56
C HIS A 65 17.90 -15.44 6.75
N HIS A 66 18.46 -15.43 7.96
CA HIS A 66 19.76 -14.82 8.23
C HIS A 66 20.91 -15.59 7.52
N PRO A 67 21.83 -14.90 6.81
CA PRO A 67 22.90 -15.54 6.02
C PRO A 67 23.84 -16.42 6.85
N ASP A 68 23.95 -16.16 8.16
CA ASP A 68 24.80 -16.90 9.08
C ASP A 68 24.33 -18.36 9.30
N ARG A 69 23.04 -18.67 9.10
CA ARG A 69 22.53 -20.06 9.18
C ARG A 69 22.87 -20.89 7.94
N ASN A 70 23.05 -20.25 6.79
CA ASN A 70 23.39 -20.94 5.54
C ASN A 70 24.91 -21.10 5.34
N ASN A 71 25.74 -20.35 6.08
CA ASN A 71 27.20 -20.52 6.07
C ASN A 71 27.67 -21.75 6.87
N SER A 72 26.87 -22.25 7.82
CA SER A 72 27.16 -23.49 8.55
C SER A 72 26.89 -24.78 7.76
N SER A 73 26.33 -24.69 6.55
CA SER A 73 25.99 -25.84 5.68
C SER A 73 26.94 -26.06 4.49
N SER A 74 27.99 -25.25 4.32
CA SER A 74 28.98 -25.43 3.24
C SER A 74 30.21 -26.28 3.62
N SER A 75 30.16 -27.02 4.73
CA SER A 75 31.22 -27.98 5.09
C SER A 75 30.66 -29.31 5.62
N ASN A 76 29.80 -29.96 4.84
CA ASN A 76 29.77 -31.42 4.73
C ASN A 76 28.81 -31.80 3.60
N GLY A 77 29.33 -32.49 2.59
CA GLY A 77 28.56 -32.93 1.44
C GLY A 77 27.42 -33.87 1.82
N GLN A 78 26.27 -33.68 1.19
CA GLN A 78 25.67 -34.67 0.30
C GLN A 78 24.50 -34.01 -0.44
N GLU A 79 24.43 -34.30 -1.73
CA GLU A 79 23.37 -33.94 -2.66
C GLU A 79 22.01 -34.43 -2.14
N GLU A 80 21.08 -33.50 -1.89
CA GLU A 80 19.67 -33.67 -2.24
C GLU A 80 19.16 -32.35 -2.81
N ALA A 81 19.36 -32.20 -4.13
CA ALA A 81 18.70 -31.20 -4.95
C ALA A 81 17.22 -31.59 -5.10
N GLY A 82 16.47 -31.46 -4.00
CA GLY A 82 15.02 -31.41 -3.98
C GLY A 82 14.56 -30.05 -4.48
N THR A 83 13.99 -30.05 -5.67
CA THR A 83 13.27 -29.00 -6.38
C THR A 83 12.66 -27.90 -5.48
N SER A 84 13.40 -26.81 -5.23
CA SER A 84 12.81 -25.50 -4.92
C SER A 84 13.26 -24.52 -6.00
N SER A 85 12.40 -24.37 -7.00
CA SER A 85 12.52 -23.36 -8.05
C SER A 85 12.59 -21.95 -7.44
N GLY A 86 13.62 -21.19 -7.80
CA GLY A 86 13.69 -19.75 -7.59
C GLY A 86 14.80 -19.33 -6.65
N GLY A 87 16.04 -19.36 -7.13
CA GLY A 87 17.16 -18.68 -6.47
C GLY A 87 16.92 -17.18 -6.42
N SER A 88 16.29 -16.71 -5.35
CA SER A 88 16.42 -15.34 -4.85
C SER A 88 17.35 -15.42 -3.64
N SER A 89 18.36 -14.55 -3.56
CA SER A 89 19.33 -14.65 -2.48
C SER A 89 18.63 -14.50 -1.11
N THR A 90 19.18 -15.13 -0.06
CA THR A 90 18.63 -15.01 1.29
C THR A 90 18.57 -13.56 1.78
N ALA A 91 19.47 -12.71 1.27
CA ALA A 91 19.48 -11.27 1.48
C ALA A 91 18.29 -10.56 0.80
N ASP A 92 17.99 -10.90 -0.46
CA ASP A 92 16.82 -10.37 -1.20
C ASP A 92 15.51 -10.74 -0.47
N SER A 93 15.46 -11.94 0.10
CA SER A 93 14.32 -12.41 0.89
C SER A 93 14.15 -11.61 2.19
N SER A 94 15.24 -11.34 2.92
CA SER A 94 15.21 -10.59 4.18
C SER A 94 14.86 -9.10 4.00
N ALA A 95 15.36 -8.48 2.92
CA ALA A 95 15.00 -7.11 2.55
C ALA A 95 13.51 -7.02 2.19
N ASN A 96 12.99 -7.98 1.42
CA ASN A 96 11.57 -8.04 1.07
C ASN A 96 10.67 -8.20 2.31
N ILE A 97 11.04 -9.06 3.27
CA ILE A 97 10.32 -9.22 4.55
C ILE A 97 10.26 -7.90 5.33
N SER A 98 11.37 -7.15 5.37
CA SER A 98 11.42 -5.83 6.03
C SER A 98 10.52 -4.80 5.36
N VAL A 99 10.54 -4.76 4.02
CA VAL A 99 9.67 -3.86 3.25
C VAL A 99 8.20 -4.22 3.49
N ALA A 100 7.85 -5.50 3.41
CA ALA A 100 6.51 -5.99 3.65
C ALA A 100 6.01 -5.62 5.06
N TYR A 101 6.81 -5.88 6.09
CA TYR A 101 6.49 -5.51 7.47
C TYR A 101 6.21 -4.02 7.63
N ARG A 102 7.09 -3.15 7.13
CA ARG A 102 6.93 -1.69 7.23
C ARG A 102 5.72 -1.20 6.44
N THR A 103 5.48 -1.76 5.26
CA THR A 103 4.32 -1.43 4.42
C THR A 103 3.02 -1.85 5.09
N LEU A 104 2.96 -3.02 5.74
CA LEU A 104 1.75 -3.48 6.41
C LEU A 104 1.49 -2.75 7.73
N LEU A 105 2.48 -2.12 8.37
CA LEU A 105 2.24 -1.31 9.57
C LEU A 105 1.65 0.06 9.27
N ASP A 106 2.08 0.70 8.19
CA ASP A 106 1.65 2.04 7.81
C ASP A 106 0.31 1.98 7.03
N PRO A 107 -0.77 2.65 7.49
CA PRO A 107 -2.07 2.57 6.84
C PRO A 107 -2.08 3.05 5.38
N LEU A 108 -1.34 4.12 5.07
CA LEU A 108 -1.26 4.69 3.73
C LEU A 108 -0.54 3.72 2.78
N ARG A 109 0.66 3.26 3.16
CA ARG A 109 1.44 2.30 2.38
C ARG A 109 0.70 0.98 2.22
N ARG A 110 -0.02 0.53 3.25
CA ARG A 110 -0.87 -0.67 3.19
C ARG A 110 -1.97 -0.50 2.15
N ALA A 111 -2.67 0.63 2.16
CA ALA A 111 -3.74 0.90 1.19
C ALA A 111 -3.20 0.98 -0.24
N GLN A 112 -2.10 1.71 -0.45
CA GLN A 112 -1.41 1.78 -1.73
C GLN A 112 -0.99 0.40 -2.23
N HIS A 113 -0.44 -0.44 -1.34
CA HIS A 113 -0.04 -1.80 -1.67
C HIS A 113 -1.22 -2.68 -2.07
N ILE A 114 -2.34 -2.61 -1.33
CA ILE A 114 -3.56 -3.34 -1.68
C ILE A 114 -4.02 -2.92 -3.08
N LEU A 115 -4.13 -1.62 -3.35
CA LEU A 115 -4.52 -1.11 -4.68
C LEU A 115 -3.56 -1.58 -5.78
N ALA A 116 -2.24 -1.51 -5.54
CA ALA A 116 -1.23 -1.94 -6.49
C ALA A 116 -1.34 -3.43 -6.84
N THR A 117 -1.64 -4.29 -5.85
CA THR A 117 -1.88 -5.73 -6.09
C THR A 117 -3.12 -5.99 -6.94
N ARG A 118 -4.06 -5.05 -6.97
CA ARG A 118 -5.28 -5.08 -7.81
C ARG A 118 -5.08 -4.35 -9.15
N GLY A 119 -3.87 -3.90 -9.46
CA GLY A 119 -3.55 -3.20 -10.70
C GLY A 119 -3.89 -1.71 -10.72
N PHE A 120 -4.32 -1.16 -9.58
CA PHE A 120 -4.57 0.28 -9.39
C PHE A 120 -3.34 0.95 -8.83
N ASP A 121 -2.84 1.97 -9.54
CA ASP A 121 -1.82 2.86 -9.00
C ASP A 121 -2.50 4.18 -8.63
N PRO A 122 -2.80 4.43 -7.34
CA PRO A 122 -3.48 5.64 -6.90
C PRO A 122 -2.64 6.91 -7.10
N LEU A 123 -1.34 6.78 -7.39
CA LEU A 123 -0.41 7.90 -7.63
C LEU A 123 -0.03 8.05 -9.11
N ALA A 124 -0.49 7.18 -10.00
CA ALA A 124 -0.25 7.34 -11.42
C ALA A 124 -1.07 8.51 -11.98
N GLU A 125 -0.41 9.41 -12.70
CA GLU A 125 -1.02 10.59 -13.33
C GLU A 125 -2.20 10.24 -14.26
N ASP A 126 -2.21 9.04 -14.85
CA ASP A 126 -3.30 8.57 -15.72
C ASP A 126 -4.59 8.19 -14.96
N ASN A 127 -4.51 7.81 -13.68
CA ASN A 127 -5.68 7.53 -12.85
C ASN A 127 -6.27 8.80 -12.23
N THR A 128 -5.52 9.91 -12.26
CA THR A 128 -6.02 11.26 -12.03
C THR A 128 -6.60 11.83 -13.31
N SER A 129 -7.60 11.15 -13.90
CA SER A 129 -8.45 11.77 -14.93
C SER A 129 -8.96 13.08 -14.38
N THR A 130 -8.32 14.15 -14.82
CA THR A 130 -8.22 15.43 -14.16
C THR A 130 -9.56 16.16 -14.18
N THR A 131 -10.51 15.66 -14.97
CA THR A 131 -11.85 16.23 -15.16
C THR A 131 -12.83 15.89 -14.04
N ASP A 132 -12.73 14.71 -13.39
CA ASP A 132 -13.69 14.30 -12.35
C ASP A 132 -13.22 14.62 -10.92
N GLN A 133 -11.91 14.78 -10.70
CA GLN A 133 -11.36 15.13 -9.38
C GLN A 133 -11.28 16.63 -9.10
N GLN A 134 -11.28 17.47 -10.15
CA GLN A 134 -11.25 18.93 -10.03
C GLN A 134 -12.62 19.56 -9.72
N HIS A 135 -13.71 18.79 -9.82
CA HIS A 135 -15.08 19.21 -9.52
C HIS A 135 -15.72 18.42 -8.38
N ASP A 136 -14.92 17.72 -7.57
CA ASP A 136 -15.38 17.05 -6.36
C ASP A 136 -15.30 18.08 -5.22
N GLU A 137 -16.45 18.62 -4.77
CA GLU A 137 -16.53 19.65 -3.72
C GLU A 137 -15.76 19.21 -2.46
N ASP A 138 -15.89 17.93 -2.09
CA ASP A 138 -15.14 17.31 -1.01
C ASP A 138 -13.61 17.46 -1.14
N ASN A 139 -13.07 17.45 -2.36
CA ASN A 139 -11.63 17.54 -2.59
C ASN A 139 -11.14 18.98 -2.42
N THR A 140 -11.98 19.96 -2.79
CA THR A 140 -11.69 21.38 -2.57
C THR A 140 -11.67 21.70 -1.07
N ASP A 141 -12.68 21.24 -0.33
CA ASP A 141 -12.77 21.43 1.12
C ASP A 141 -11.59 20.79 1.85
N MET A 142 -11.23 19.58 1.43
CA MET A 142 -10.07 18.88 1.96
C MET A 142 -8.76 19.62 1.68
N LEU A 143 -8.56 20.14 0.47
CA LEU A 143 -7.35 20.89 0.12
C LEU A 143 -7.24 22.20 0.92
N MET A 144 -8.37 22.90 1.11
CA MET A 144 -8.42 24.08 1.98
C MET A 144 -8.04 23.75 3.42
N ALA A 145 -8.59 22.67 3.99
CA ALA A 145 -8.23 22.21 5.34
C ALA A 145 -6.73 21.90 5.44
N VAL A 146 -6.18 21.17 4.46
CA VAL A 146 -4.73 20.86 4.40
C VAL A 146 -3.88 22.13 4.38
N MET A 147 -4.28 23.15 3.63
CA MET A 147 -3.57 24.43 3.57
C MET A 147 -3.65 25.18 4.91
N MET A 148 -4.83 25.26 5.53
CA MET A 148 -5.01 25.90 6.84
C MET A 148 -4.18 25.21 7.92
N THR A 149 -4.14 23.89 7.94
CA THR A 149 -3.32 23.14 8.90
C THR A 149 -1.82 23.42 8.68
N LYS A 150 -1.37 23.51 7.42
CA LYS A 150 0.03 23.88 7.12
C LYS A 150 0.39 25.28 7.60
N GLU A 151 -0.51 26.24 7.44
CA GLU A 151 -0.34 27.59 7.97
C GLU A 151 -0.28 27.58 9.49
N ALA A 152 -1.18 26.87 10.17
CA ALA A 152 -1.16 26.70 11.62
C ALA A 152 0.16 26.06 12.11
N ILE A 153 0.69 25.06 11.39
CA ILE A 153 2.01 24.48 11.68
C ILE A 153 3.10 25.53 11.52
N TYR A 154 3.07 26.33 10.45
CA TYR A 154 4.05 27.38 10.21
C TYR A 154 4.06 28.43 11.32
N ASP A 155 2.87 28.86 11.77
CA ASP A 155 2.70 29.90 12.78
C ASP A 155 2.95 29.42 14.21
N ALA A 156 2.81 28.12 14.49
CA ALA A 156 3.06 27.57 15.80
C ALA A 156 4.50 27.84 16.28
N THR A 157 4.63 28.36 17.49
CA THR A 157 5.92 28.73 18.11
C THR A 157 6.27 27.87 19.31
N THR A 158 5.33 27.04 19.78
CA THR A 158 5.51 26.19 20.95
C THR A 158 5.21 24.73 20.64
N ALA A 159 5.85 23.81 21.37
CA ALA A 159 5.56 22.39 21.28
C ALA A 159 4.09 22.06 21.64
N ALA A 160 3.50 22.80 22.58
CA ALA A 160 2.10 22.61 22.98
C ALA A 160 1.12 22.87 21.84
N GLU A 161 1.30 23.96 21.08
CA GLU A 161 0.49 24.26 19.88
C GLU A 161 0.61 23.16 18.83
N LEU A 162 1.83 22.67 18.58
CA LEU A 162 2.06 21.58 17.63
C LEU A 162 1.42 20.26 18.09
N VAL A 163 1.42 19.96 19.39
CA VAL A 163 0.75 18.77 19.94
C VAL A 163 -0.76 18.85 19.77
N ASP A 164 -1.36 20.03 19.92
CA ASP A 164 -2.79 20.23 19.66
C ASP A 164 -3.12 20.02 18.17
N ILE A 165 -2.34 20.60 17.26
CA ILE A 165 -2.49 20.40 15.81
C ILE A 165 -2.27 18.92 15.44
N GLN A 166 -1.32 18.25 16.09
CA GLN A 166 -1.05 16.83 15.89
C GLN A 166 -2.25 15.96 16.29
N ARG A 167 -2.93 16.29 17.40
CA ARG A 167 -4.16 15.60 17.82
C ARG A 167 -5.26 15.73 16.76
N GLU A 168 -5.54 16.95 16.31
CA GLU A 168 -6.56 17.18 15.28
C GLU A 168 -6.22 16.48 13.96
N THR A 169 -4.95 16.51 13.56
CA THR A 169 -4.46 15.80 12.37
C THR A 169 -4.62 14.29 12.52
N ALA A 170 -4.35 13.73 13.71
CA ALA A 170 -4.52 12.31 13.98
C ALA A 170 -5.99 11.87 13.88
N GLU A 171 -6.94 12.70 14.35
CA GLU A 171 -8.37 12.45 14.20
C GLU A 171 -8.77 12.40 12.71
N GLN A 172 -8.31 13.34 11.90
CA GLN A 172 -8.55 13.34 10.45
C GLN A 172 -7.98 12.10 9.75
N VAL A 173 -6.77 11.68 10.15
CA VAL A 173 -6.15 10.45 9.64
C VAL A 173 -6.97 9.22 10.02
N ASP A 174 -7.42 9.12 11.27
CA ASP A 174 -8.20 7.98 11.75
C ASP A 174 -9.55 7.85 11.04
N GLU A 175 -10.24 8.96 10.77
CA GLU A 175 -11.48 8.99 9.99
C GLU A 175 -11.26 8.48 8.56
N LEU A 176 -10.17 8.90 7.91
CA LEU A 176 -9.82 8.43 6.57
C LEU A 176 -9.48 6.93 6.56
N VAL A 177 -8.80 6.45 7.61
CA VAL A 177 -8.49 5.01 7.77
C VAL A 177 -9.76 4.19 7.98
N ASP A 178 -10.75 4.70 8.72
CA ASP A 178 -12.07 4.07 8.85
C ASP A 178 -12.83 4.03 7.52
N ALA A 179 -12.81 5.13 6.77
CA ALA A 179 -13.42 5.19 5.45
C ALA A 179 -12.76 4.21 4.46
N LEU A 180 -11.43 4.06 4.53
CA LEU A 180 -10.68 3.08 3.75
C LEU A 180 -11.05 1.64 4.14
N ASP A 181 -11.19 1.35 5.44
CA ASP A 181 -11.61 0.03 5.91
C ASP A 181 -12.99 -0.35 5.36
N ALA A 182 -13.94 0.60 5.38
CA ALA A 182 -15.26 0.41 4.80
C ALA A 182 -15.20 0.21 3.27
N ALA A 183 -14.39 1.01 2.55
CA ALA A 183 -14.23 0.90 1.11
C ALA A 183 -13.63 -0.47 0.71
N PHE A 184 -12.58 -0.92 1.40
CA PHE A 184 -11.95 -2.22 1.14
C PHE A 184 -12.85 -3.40 1.51
N LYS A 185 -13.66 -3.30 2.56
CA LYS A 185 -14.69 -4.32 2.90
C LYS A 185 -15.75 -4.44 1.80
N ALA A 186 -16.11 -3.32 1.17
CA ALA A 186 -17.04 -3.29 0.05
C ALA A 186 -16.40 -3.60 -1.32
N ASP A 187 -15.09 -3.82 -1.36
CA ASP A 187 -14.28 -3.95 -2.58
C ASP A 187 -14.41 -2.75 -3.55
N ASP A 188 -14.72 -1.56 -3.02
CA ASP A 188 -14.86 -0.32 -3.77
C ASP A 188 -13.49 0.34 -4.00
N LEU A 189 -12.79 -0.14 -5.03
CA LEU A 189 -11.43 0.31 -5.36
C LEU A 189 -11.37 1.76 -5.85
N ALA A 190 -12.46 2.26 -6.46
CA ALA A 190 -12.53 3.65 -6.92
C ALA A 190 -12.58 4.61 -5.74
N LYS A 191 -13.44 4.33 -4.75
CA LYS A 191 -13.50 5.10 -3.51
C LYS A 191 -12.21 4.97 -2.70
N ALA A 192 -11.67 3.76 -2.58
CA ALA A 192 -10.39 3.54 -1.89
C ALA A 192 -9.25 4.35 -2.52
N SER A 193 -9.19 4.44 -3.86
CA SER A 193 -8.21 5.25 -4.57
C SER A 193 -8.31 6.73 -4.19
N LYS A 194 -9.52 7.33 -4.22
CA LYS A 194 -9.75 8.72 -3.80
C LYS A 194 -9.33 8.95 -2.34
N LEU A 195 -9.67 8.03 -1.45
CA LEU A 195 -9.32 8.12 -0.02
C LEU A 195 -7.81 8.00 0.21
N VAL A 196 -7.08 7.18 -0.56
CA VAL A 196 -5.62 7.10 -0.52
C VAL A 196 -4.98 8.42 -0.92
N THR A 197 -5.47 9.07 -1.98
CA THR A 197 -5.04 10.40 -2.37
C THR A 197 -5.25 11.38 -1.22
N ARG A 198 -6.44 11.42 -0.61
CA ARG A 198 -6.71 12.29 0.56
C ARG A 198 -5.75 12.01 1.72
N LEU A 199 -5.57 10.75 2.09
CA LEU A 199 -4.68 10.34 3.18
C LEU A 199 -3.21 10.73 2.92
N SER A 200 -2.76 10.74 1.66
CA SER A 200 -1.39 11.14 1.30
C SER A 200 -1.07 12.61 1.65
N TYR A 201 -2.04 13.52 1.57
CA TYR A 201 -1.82 14.92 1.95
C TYR A 201 -1.68 15.05 3.47
N TRP A 202 -2.51 14.34 4.24
CA TRP A 202 -2.46 14.33 5.70
C TRP A 202 -1.22 13.62 6.25
N ASP A 203 -0.72 12.58 5.58
CA ASP A 203 0.59 11.99 5.86
C ASP A 203 1.73 13.01 5.66
N GLY A 204 1.63 13.84 4.62
CA GLY A 204 2.53 14.97 4.40
C GLY A 204 2.50 15.99 5.55
N ILE A 205 1.32 16.34 6.06
CA ILE A 205 1.13 17.22 7.22
C ILE A 205 1.74 16.58 8.48
N THR A 206 1.46 15.30 8.73
CA THR A 206 1.97 14.56 9.88
C THR A 206 3.50 14.55 9.92
N LYS A 207 4.14 14.40 8.75
CA LYS A 207 5.61 14.48 8.63
C LYS A 207 6.14 15.87 8.97
N GLN A 208 5.50 16.92 8.45
CA GLN A 208 5.88 18.31 8.76
C GLN A 208 5.71 18.65 10.25
N LEU A 209 4.64 18.16 10.87
CA LEU A 209 4.44 18.26 12.32
C LEU A 209 5.58 17.63 13.11
N ASN A 210 5.91 16.38 12.79
CA ASN A 210 6.96 15.64 13.50
C ASN A 210 8.34 16.29 13.33
N GLU A 211 8.63 16.83 12.14
CA GLU A 211 9.86 17.57 11.88
C GLU A 211 9.93 18.84 12.75
N LYS A 212 8.88 19.68 12.72
CA LYS A 212 8.86 20.91 13.50
C LYS A 212 8.84 20.68 15.01
N LEU A 213 8.14 19.64 15.48
CA LEU A 213 8.14 19.27 16.90
C LEU A 213 9.55 18.87 17.36
N GLY A 214 10.29 18.13 16.53
CA GLY A 214 11.68 17.76 16.79
C GLY A 214 12.65 18.95 16.80
N GLU A 215 12.32 20.08 16.15
CA GLU A 215 13.09 21.32 16.23
C GLU A 215 12.84 22.10 17.54
N LEU A 216 11.63 21.99 18.11
CA LEU A 216 11.22 22.71 19.31
C LEU A 216 11.52 21.98 20.62
N GLU A 217 11.68 20.66 20.59
CA GLU A 217 12.22 19.90 21.72
C GLU A 217 13.75 19.90 21.65
N PRO A 218 14.47 20.71 22.45
CA PRO A 218 15.92 20.66 22.46
C PRO A 218 16.35 19.25 22.90
N SER A 219 17.24 18.64 22.13
CA SER A 219 17.87 17.37 22.47
C SER A 219 18.45 17.43 23.89
N GLU A 220 17.85 16.67 24.82
CA GLU A 220 18.36 16.46 26.18
C GLU A 220 19.76 15.81 26.20
#